data_AF-A0A3M1BR06-F1
#
_entry.id   AF-A0A3M1BR06-F1
#
_cell.length_a   1.000
_cell.length_b   1.000
_cell.length_c   1.000
_cell.angle_alpha   90.00
_cell.angle_beta   90.00
_cell.angle_gamma   90.00
#
_symmetry.space_group_name_H-M   'P 1'
#
loop_
_entity.id
_entity.type
_entity.pdbx_description
1 polymer ?
#
loop_
_entity_poly.entity_id
_entity_poly.type
_entity_poly.pdbx_seq_one_letter_code
_entity_poly.pdbx_strand_id
1 'polypeptide(L)'
;MISFRDWMFQRVREYYQGDFRKDFFTAPELDRAFGYALGEFISELIGDFEKPILLELGGGSGALAYDILYYLKQREPELFERASYYIYDFSPTLVELQKIRLEGFEGKVFWCRELFPLEGVVFSNEFFDCLPVHVVKERRELFIRDGEEVWLELEDSRVKEVLKRMDYEGLSQVLEVCVDCVEFLKKLASN
;
A
#
# COMPACT_ATOMS: atom_id res chain seq x y z
N MET A 1 21.48 18.12 1.92
CA MET A 1 21.79 16.68 2.06
C MET A 1 20.64 16.05 2.82
N ILE A 2 20.09 14.95 2.33
CA ILE A 2 18.96 14.21 2.92
C ILE A 2 19.24 12.71 2.85
N SER A 3 18.62 11.90 3.71
CA SER A 3 18.72 10.44 3.61
C SER A 3 18.15 9.96 2.26
N PHE A 4 18.62 8.82 1.75
CA PHE A 4 17.97 8.20 0.58
C PHE A 4 16.49 7.93 0.84
N ARG A 5 16.13 7.55 2.06
CA ARG A 5 14.75 7.36 2.51
C ARG A 5 13.90 8.63 2.31
N ASP A 6 14.38 9.79 2.76
CA ASP A 6 13.64 11.04 2.62
C ASP A 6 13.60 11.54 1.16
N TRP A 7 14.68 11.28 0.42
CA TRP A 7 14.70 11.54 -1.03
C TRP A 7 13.65 10.69 -1.76
N MET A 8 13.58 9.39 -1.47
CA MET A 8 12.60 8.47 -2.04
C MET A 8 11.18 8.90 -1.67
N PHE A 9 10.95 9.28 -0.41
CA PHE A 9 9.65 9.80 0.03
C PHE A 9 9.19 11.01 -0.79
N GLN A 10 10.08 11.97 -1.05
CA GLN A 10 9.76 13.13 -1.89
C GLN A 10 9.43 12.70 -3.33
N ARG A 11 10.25 11.81 -3.92
CA ARG A 11 10.06 11.35 -5.30
C ARG A 11 8.79 10.55 -5.50
N VAL A 12 8.46 9.66 -4.57
CA VAL A 12 7.20 8.89 -4.61
C VAL A 12 6.00 9.83 -4.57
N ARG A 13 6.01 10.86 -3.70
CA ARG A 13 4.91 11.83 -3.64
C ARG A 13 4.79 12.66 -4.91
N GLU A 14 5.89 13.15 -5.45
CA GLU A 14 5.89 13.88 -6.73
C GLU A 14 5.34 13.00 -7.86
N TYR A 15 5.75 11.74 -7.89
CA TYR A 15 5.35 10.77 -8.90
C TYR A 15 3.84 10.49 -8.90
N TYR A 16 3.28 10.15 -7.74
CA TYR A 16 1.84 9.86 -7.61
C TYR A 16 0.93 11.10 -7.62
N GLN A 17 1.49 12.31 -7.54
CA GLN A 17 0.75 13.56 -7.74
C GLN A 17 0.73 14.02 -9.20
N GLY A 18 1.63 13.48 -10.04
CA GLY A 18 1.74 13.79 -11.46
C GLY A 18 0.72 13.07 -12.35
N ASP A 19 0.88 13.22 -13.67
CA ASP A 19 0.09 12.48 -14.67
C ASP A 19 0.66 11.06 -14.83
N PHE A 20 0.00 10.09 -14.20
CA PHE A 20 0.47 8.71 -14.05
C PHE A 20 0.05 7.78 -15.20
N ARG A 21 -0.62 8.30 -16.24
CA ARG A 21 -1.39 7.50 -17.22
C ARG A 21 -0.59 6.53 -18.10
N LYS A 22 0.73 6.37 -17.94
CA LYS A 22 1.57 5.62 -18.90
C LYS A 22 2.52 4.57 -18.35
N ASP A 23 2.77 4.49 -17.04
CA ASP A 23 3.99 3.81 -16.58
C ASP A 23 3.77 2.53 -15.76
N PHE A 24 2.55 2.18 -15.35
CA PHE A 24 2.32 0.99 -14.51
C PHE A 24 1.13 0.16 -14.97
N PHE A 25 1.44 -1.04 -15.47
CA PHE A 25 0.50 -2.16 -15.60
C PHE A 25 0.72 -3.08 -14.41
N THR A 26 -0.23 -3.12 -13.47
CA THR A 26 -0.23 -4.07 -12.34
C THR A 26 -1.14 -5.24 -12.63
N ALA A 27 -1.09 -6.32 -11.82
CA ALA A 27 -1.93 -7.50 -12.04
C ALA A 27 -3.44 -7.18 -12.22
N PRO A 28 -4.04 -6.25 -11.44
CA PRO A 28 -5.42 -5.82 -11.67
C PRO A 28 -5.71 -5.16 -13.02
N GLU A 29 -4.71 -4.54 -13.67
CA GLU A 29 -4.88 -3.93 -15.00
C GLU A 29 -4.75 -4.96 -16.14
N LEU A 30 -4.19 -6.14 -15.87
CA LEU A 30 -3.93 -7.17 -16.88
C LEU A 30 -5.16 -8.04 -17.14
N ASP A 31 -5.77 -8.58 -16.08
CA ASP A 31 -6.91 -9.48 -16.21
C ASP A 31 -7.82 -9.44 -14.97
N ARG A 32 -9.13 -9.38 -15.23
CA ARG A 32 -10.18 -9.36 -14.21
C ARG A 32 -10.19 -10.62 -13.34
N ALA A 33 -9.64 -11.73 -13.85
CA ALA A 33 -9.50 -12.99 -13.11
C ALA A 33 -8.76 -12.80 -11.79
N PHE A 34 -7.78 -11.89 -11.71
CA PHE A 34 -7.09 -11.58 -10.47
C PHE A 34 -8.04 -11.01 -9.41
N GLY A 35 -8.81 -9.98 -9.77
CA GLY A 35 -9.78 -9.37 -8.86
C GLY A 35 -10.93 -10.30 -8.49
N TYR A 36 -11.37 -11.17 -9.41
CA TYR A 36 -12.38 -12.17 -9.13
C TYR A 36 -11.91 -13.24 -8.14
N ALA A 37 -10.71 -13.79 -8.34
CA ALA A 37 -10.14 -14.79 -7.44
C ALA A 37 -9.94 -14.21 -6.04
N LEU A 38 -9.50 -12.94 -5.95
CA LEU A 38 -9.38 -12.27 -4.66
C LEU A 38 -10.74 -11.97 -4.02
N GLY A 39 -11.75 -11.59 -4.82
CA GLY A 39 -13.11 -11.37 -4.36
C GLY A 39 -13.76 -12.64 -3.79
N GLU A 40 -13.55 -13.78 -4.44
CA GLU A 40 -13.96 -15.11 -3.94
C GLU A 40 -13.30 -15.40 -2.60
N PHE A 41 -11.96 -15.36 -2.53
CA PHE A 41 -11.23 -15.60 -1.29
C PHE A 41 -11.65 -14.67 -0.15
N ILE A 42 -11.80 -13.37 -0.42
CA ILE A 42 -12.24 -12.40 0.59
C ILE A 42 -13.65 -12.73 1.09
N SER A 43 -14.57 -13.10 0.20
CA SER A 43 -15.94 -13.43 0.58
C SER A 43 -16.03 -14.58 1.57
N GLU A 44 -15.18 -15.59 1.44
CA GLU A 44 -15.08 -16.70 2.39
C GLU A 44 -14.58 -16.25 3.78
N LEU A 45 -13.64 -15.30 3.83
CA LEU A 45 -13.06 -14.81 5.09
C LEU A 45 -14.04 -13.96 5.92
N ILE A 46 -14.88 -13.17 5.25
CA ILE A 46 -15.74 -12.17 5.90
C ILE A 46 -17.23 -12.55 5.85
N GLY A 47 -17.57 -13.75 5.36
CA GLY A 47 -18.96 -14.17 5.12
C GLY A 47 -19.83 -14.05 6.37
N ASP A 48 -19.31 -14.40 7.54
CA ASP A 48 -20.06 -14.40 8.80
C ASP A 48 -20.10 -13.03 9.52
N PHE A 49 -19.46 -12.00 8.95
CA PHE A 49 -19.40 -10.68 9.56
C PHE A 49 -20.70 -9.91 9.27
N GLU A 50 -21.22 -9.19 10.28
CA GLU A 50 -22.48 -8.44 10.14
C GLU A 50 -22.36 -7.22 9.21
N LYS A 51 -21.26 -6.47 9.29
CA LYS A 51 -21.00 -5.26 8.48
C LYS A 51 -19.52 -5.15 8.11
N PRO A 52 -18.99 -6.10 7.32
CA PRO A 52 -17.56 -6.16 7.08
C PRO A 52 -17.07 -4.97 6.25
N ILE A 53 -15.88 -4.49 6.61
CA ILE A 53 -15.15 -3.48 5.87
C ILE A 53 -14.03 -4.15 5.07
N LEU A 54 -13.98 -3.88 3.77
CA LEU A 54 -12.87 -4.21 2.90
C LEU A 54 -12.01 -2.96 2.77
N LEU A 55 -10.81 -2.95 3.36
CA LEU A 55 -9.86 -1.85 3.25
C LEU A 55 -8.73 -2.20 2.28
N GLU A 56 -8.72 -1.56 1.11
CA GLU A 56 -7.63 -1.64 0.14
C GLU A 56 -6.60 -0.54 0.39
N LEU A 57 -5.35 -0.93 0.62
CA LEU A 57 -4.22 0.01 0.72
C LEU A 57 -3.65 0.26 -0.67
N GLY A 58 -3.71 1.53 -1.12
CA GLY A 58 -3.23 1.94 -2.44
C GLY A 58 -4.11 1.41 -3.57
N GLY A 59 -5.30 2.00 -3.75
CA GLY A 59 -6.28 1.54 -4.75
C GLY A 59 -5.89 1.75 -6.21
N GLY A 60 -4.75 2.40 -6.48
CA GLY A 60 -4.23 2.65 -7.82
C GLY A 60 -5.28 3.33 -8.72
N SER A 61 -5.61 2.69 -9.82
CA SER A 61 -6.66 3.14 -10.76
C SER A 61 -8.09 2.82 -10.33
N GLY A 62 -8.28 1.97 -9.31
CA GLY A 62 -9.56 1.37 -8.93
C GLY A 62 -9.95 0.10 -9.68
N ALA A 63 -9.06 -0.50 -10.50
CA ALA A 63 -9.35 -1.78 -11.18
C ALA A 63 -9.71 -2.90 -10.20
N LEU A 64 -8.86 -3.11 -9.19
CA LEU A 64 -9.03 -4.21 -8.24
C LEU A 64 -10.34 -4.05 -7.45
N ALA A 65 -10.58 -2.84 -6.93
CA ALA A 65 -11.84 -2.49 -6.29
C ALA A 65 -13.05 -2.79 -7.18
N TYR A 66 -13.00 -2.38 -8.45
CA TYR A 66 -14.10 -2.62 -9.39
C TYR A 66 -14.39 -4.12 -9.54
N ASP A 67 -13.36 -4.93 -9.74
CA ASP A 67 -13.53 -6.36 -9.97
C ASP A 67 -14.01 -7.12 -8.73
N ILE A 68 -13.49 -6.78 -7.54
CA ILE A 68 -13.96 -7.34 -6.28
C ILE A 68 -15.43 -6.97 -6.03
N LEU A 69 -15.78 -5.69 -6.16
CA LEU A 69 -17.15 -5.21 -5.94
C LEU A 69 -18.12 -5.82 -6.96
N TYR A 70 -17.69 -5.96 -8.21
CA TYR A 70 -18.47 -6.61 -9.26
C TYR A 70 -18.68 -8.10 -8.94
N TYR A 71 -17.63 -8.82 -8.53
CA TYR A 71 -17.73 -10.20 -8.09
C TYR A 71 -18.75 -10.34 -6.95
N LEU A 72 -18.59 -9.57 -5.86
CA LEU A 72 -19.49 -9.62 -4.71
C LEU A 72 -20.94 -9.33 -5.12
N LYS A 73 -21.17 -8.30 -5.94
CA LYS A 73 -22.51 -7.96 -6.43
C LYS A 73 -23.16 -9.09 -7.23
N GLN A 74 -22.38 -9.87 -7.98
CA GLN A 74 -22.90 -10.93 -8.86
C GLN A 74 -22.99 -12.30 -8.17
N ARG A 75 -22.07 -12.61 -7.27
CA ARG A 75 -21.91 -13.94 -6.67
C ARG A 75 -22.35 -14.01 -5.23
N GLU A 76 -22.14 -12.92 -4.48
CA GLU A 76 -22.38 -12.83 -3.03
C GLU A 76 -23.27 -11.62 -2.69
N PRO A 77 -24.49 -11.50 -3.26
CA PRO A 77 -25.28 -10.27 -3.19
C PRO A 77 -25.66 -9.87 -1.76
N GLU A 78 -25.90 -10.84 -0.88
CA GLU A 78 -26.18 -10.56 0.54
C GLU A 78 -24.96 -9.97 1.26
N LEU A 79 -23.76 -10.44 0.94
CA LEU A 79 -22.53 -9.89 1.48
C LEU A 79 -22.27 -8.49 0.92
N PHE A 80 -22.46 -8.31 -0.40
CA PHE A 80 -22.37 -7.00 -1.04
C PHE A 80 -23.32 -5.96 -0.41
N GLU A 81 -24.55 -6.34 -0.06
CA GLU A 81 -25.53 -5.48 0.60
C GLU A 81 -25.04 -4.93 1.96
N ARG A 82 -24.32 -5.73 2.75
CA ARG A 82 -23.85 -5.34 4.10
C ARG A 82 -22.41 -4.85 4.16
N ALA A 83 -21.59 -5.21 3.17
CA ALA A 83 -20.19 -4.82 3.12
C ALA A 83 -20.00 -3.35 2.68
N SER A 84 -18.92 -2.74 3.15
CA SER A 84 -18.43 -1.43 2.70
C SER A 84 -16.98 -1.53 2.25
N TYR A 85 -16.64 -0.82 1.19
CA TYR A 85 -15.30 -0.83 0.60
C TYR A 85 -14.61 0.51 0.86
N TYR A 86 -13.43 0.48 1.44
CA TYR A 86 -12.62 1.64 1.75
C TYR A 86 -11.31 1.57 0.98
N ILE A 87 -10.94 2.67 0.35
CA ILE A 87 -9.63 2.83 -0.31
C ILE A 87 -8.80 3.79 0.54
N TYR A 88 -7.64 3.32 1.00
CA TYR A 88 -6.62 4.16 1.62
C TYR A 88 -5.68 4.70 0.54
N ASP A 89 -5.85 5.98 0.18
CA ASP A 89 -5.07 6.63 -0.87
C ASP A 89 -4.83 8.11 -0.56
N PHE A 90 -3.60 8.58 -0.77
CA PHE A 90 -3.20 9.96 -0.54
C PHE A 90 -3.23 10.82 -1.81
N SER A 91 -3.26 10.22 -3.01
CA SER A 91 -3.19 10.94 -4.29
C SER A 91 -4.57 11.46 -4.70
N PRO A 92 -4.78 12.80 -4.80
CA PRO A 92 -6.03 13.34 -5.30
C PRO A 92 -6.31 12.91 -6.76
N THR A 93 -5.27 12.80 -7.58
CA THR A 93 -5.37 12.40 -8.98
C THR A 93 -5.88 10.96 -9.12
N LEU A 94 -5.35 10.03 -8.33
CA LEU A 94 -5.82 8.64 -8.32
C LEU A 94 -7.24 8.53 -7.78
N VAL A 95 -7.56 9.27 -6.71
CA VAL A 95 -8.92 9.29 -6.15
C VAL A 95 -9.97 9.72 -7.19
N GLU A 96 -9.68 10.72 -8.02
CA GLU A 96 -10.61 11.11 -9.09
C GLU A 96 -10.75 10.02 -10.17
N LEU A 97 -9.67 9.34 -10.55
CA LEU A 97 -9.74 8.20 -11.47
C LEU A 97 -10.55 7.03 -10.90
N GLN A 98 -10.35 6.72 -9.62
CA GLN A 98 -11.08 5.68 -8.90
C GLN A 98 -12.57 5.99 -8.87
N LYS A 99 -12.96 7.24 -8.56
CA LYS A 99 -14.37 7.66 -8.57
C LYS A 99 -15.04 7.43 -9.92
N ILE A 100 -14.37 7.81 -11.02
CA ILE A 100 -14.88 7.62 -12.38
C ILE A 100 -15.03 6.12 -12.69
N ARG A 101 -14.02 5.31 -12.36
CA ARG A 101 -14.05 3.87 -12.64
C ARG A 101 -15.09 3.12 -11.81
N LEU A 102 -15.37 3.60 -10.60
CA LEU A 102 -16.29 2.99 -9.64
C LEU A 102 -17.71 3.57 -9.69
N GLU A 103 -18.04 4.34 -10.74
CA GLU A 103 -19.42 4.71 -11.05
C GLU A 103 -20.31 3.44 -11.11
N GLY A 104 -21.46 3.48 -10.44
CA GLY A 104 -22.37 2.34 -10.25
C GLY A 104 -22.20 1.57 -8.93
N PHE A 105 -21.24 1.95 -8.10
CA PHE A 105 -21.05 1.47 -6.71
C PHE A 105 -21.24 2.59 -5.67
N GLU A 106 -22.11 3.56 -5.96
CA GLU A 106 -22.40 4.66 -5.07
C GLU A 106 -22.90 4.18 -3.70
N GLY A 107 -22.39 4.78 -2.62
CA GLY A 107 -22.71 4.37 -1.25
C GLY A 107 -22.05 3.07 -0.80
N LYS A 108 -21.24 2.42 -1.64
CA LYS A 108 -20.42 1.25 -1.27
C LYS A 108 -18.95 1.55 -1.13
N VAL A 109 -18.44 2.56 -1.84
CA VAL A 109 -17.02 2.91 -1.85
C VAL A 109 -16.79 4.22 -1.10
N PHE A 110 -15.77 4.20 -0.23
CA PHE A 110 -15.32 5.32 0.58
C PHE A 110 -13.81 5.49 0.46
N TRP A 111 -13.32 6.71 0.65
CA TRP A 111 -11.89 7.01 0.61
C TRP A 111 -11.44 7.52 1.97
N CYS A 112 -10.29 7.03 2.43
CA CYS A 112 -9.70 7.42 3.70
C CYS A 112 -8.22 7.78 3.52
N ARG A 113 -7.71 8.64 4.41
CA ARG A 113 -6.29 9.03 4.48
C ARG A 113 -5.65 8.65 5.80
N GLU A 114 -6.44 8.13 6.72
CA GLU A 114 -6.03 7.71 8.05
C GLU A 114 -6.62 6.32 8.30
N LEU A 115 -5.83 5.47 8.96
CA LEU A 115 -6.31 4.17 9.44
C LEU A 115 -7.30 4.39 10.57
N PHE A 116 -8.30 3.52 10.63
CA PHE A 116 -9.36 3.52 11.64
C PHE A 116 -9.67 2.08 12.07
N PRO A 117 -10.15 1.86 13.29
CA PRO A 117 -10.62 0.54 13.73
C PRO A 117 -11.71 0.00 12.82
N LEU A 118 -11.60 -1.26 12.40
CA LEU A 118 -12.55 -1.90 11.50
C LEU A 118 -12.70 -3.38 11.82
N GLU A 119 -13.85 -3.93 11.48
CA GLU A 119 -14.09 -5.38 11.45
C GLU A 119 -14.21 -5.81 9.99
N GLY A 120 -13.28 -6.65 9.52
CA GLY A 120 -13.26 -7.11 8.14
C GLY A 120 -11.85 -7.46 7.68
N VAL A 121 -11.50 -7.09 6.46
CA VAL A 121 -10.23 -7.45 5.82
C VAL A 121 -9.46 -6.21 5.38
N VAL A 122 -8.15 -6.23 5.57
CA VAL A 122 -7.22 -5.25 5.01
C VAL A 122 -6.33 -5.97 4.01
N PHE A 123 -6.21 -5.43 2.81
CA PHE A 123 -5.39 -6.01 1.75
C PHE A 123 -4.75 -4.93 0.89
N SER A 124 -3.82 -5.35 0.05
CA SER A 124 -3.12 -4.46 -0.86
C SER A 124 -2.51 -5.23 -2.01
N ASN A 125 -2.44 -4.58 -3.17
CA ASN A 125 -1.56 -4.97 -4.26
C ASN A 125 -0.52 -3.87 -4.45
N GLU A 126 0.77 -4.19 -4.32
CA GLU A 126 1.89 -3.29 -4.67
C GLU A 126 1.89 -1.93 -3.92
N PHE A 127 1.38 -1.88 -2.68
CA PHE A 127 1.50 -0.66 -1.84
C PHE A 127 2.84 -0.58 -1.12
N PHE A 128 3.33 -1.69 -0.58
CA PHE A 128 4.50 -1.69 0.30
C PHE A 128 5.82 -1.47 -0.44
N ASP A 129 5.86 -1.74 -1.76
CA ASP A 129 7.05 -1.53 -2.59
C ASP A 129 7.39 -0.05 -2.81
N CYS A 130 6.40 0.84 -2.72
CA CYS A 130 6.59 2.27 -2.88
C CYS A 130 6.90 2.98 -1.56
N LEU A 131 6.99 2.24 -0.45
CA LEU A 131 7.34 2.83 0.84
C LEU A 131 8.84 3.17 0.91
N PRO A 132 9.20 4.33 1.49
CA PRO A 132 10.58 4.75 1.63
C PRO A 132 11.47 3.73 2.35
N VAL A 133 12.67 3.50 1.82
CA VAL A 133 13.67 2.60 2.42
C VAL A 133 14.93 3.35 2.83
N HIS A 134 15.53 2.95 3.94
CA HIS A 134 16.92 3.27 4.25
C HIS A 134 17.83 2.33 3.49
N VAL A 135 18.81 2.86 2.77
CA VAL A 135 19.81 2.05 2.08
C VAL A 135 21.06 2.01 2.94
N VAL A 136 21.45 0.81 3.39
CA VAL A 136 22.58 0.62 4.31
C VAL A 136 23.61 -0.34 3.73
N LYS A 137 24.86 -0.13 4.08
CA LYS A 137 25.98 -1.00 3.74
C LYS A 137 26.93 -1.03 4.91
N GLU A 138 27.19 -2.22 5.46
CA GLU A 138 27.96 -2.38 6.70
C GLU A 138 27.35 -1.52 7.82
N ARG A 139 28.10 -0.53 8.35
CA ARG A 139 27.64 0.41 9.38
C ARG A 139 27.32 1.80 8.83
N ARG A 140 27.06 1.91 7.53
CA ARG A 140 26.80 3.18 6.86
C ARG A 140 25.42 3.22 6.22
N GLU A 141 24.89 4.42 6.11
CA GLU A 141 23.63 4.74 5.44
C GLU A 141 23.89 5.69 4.26
N LEU A 142 23.10 5.53 3.20
CA LEU A 142 23.14 6.35 2.00
C LEU A 142 22.36 7.66 2.18
N PHE A 143 23.02 8.75 1.84
CA PHE A 143 22.47 10.10 1.76
C PHE A 143 22.67 10.66 0.35
N ILE A 144 21.81 11.60 -0.03
CA ILE A 144 21.90 12.34 -1.29
C ILE A 144 22.29 13.79 -1.01
N ARG A 145 23.36 14.27 -1.66
CA ARG A 145 23.80 15.68 -1.63
C ARG A 145 24.07 16.13 -3.05
N ASP A 146 23.30 17.11 -3.53
CA ASP A 146 23.46 17.71 -4.87
C ASP A 146 23.44 16.68 -6.01
N GLY A 147 22.65 15.61 -5.86
CA GLY A 147 22.54 14.53 -6.84
C GLY A 147 23.60 13.43 -6.70
N GLU A 148 24.54 13.57 -5.76
CA GLU A 148 25.59 12.58 -5.50
C GLU A 148 25.30 11.74 -4.26
N GLU A 149 25.75 10.49 -4.31
CA GLU A 149 25.70 9.53 -3.20
C GLU A 149 26.76 9.85 -2.14
N VAL A 150 26.35 9.91 -0.89
CA VAL A 150 27.23 10.13 0.26
C VAL A 150 26.91 9.08 1.33
N TRP A 151 27.91 8.30 1.73
CA TRP A 151 27.77 7.27 2.77
C TRP A 151 28.25 7.81 4.12
N LEU A 152 27.35 7.85 5.10
CA LEU A 152 27.63 8.33 6.47
C LEU A 152 27.43 7.19 7.48
N GLU A 153 27.94 7.35 8.70
CA GLU A 153 27.69 6.39 9.78
C GLU A 153 26.18 6.25 10.01
N LEU A 154 25.70 5.01 10.13
CA LEU A 154 24.30 4.73 10.42
C LEU A 154 23.97 5.21 11.84
N GLU A 155 23.05 6.15 11.96
CA GLU A 155 22.61 6.69 13.26
C GLU A 155 21.23 6.19 13.67
N ASP A 156 20.32 5.93 12.72
CA ASP A 156 18.93 5.56 13.02
C ASP A 156 18.83 4.24 13.81
N SER A 157 18.39 4.36 15.05
CA SER A 157 18.24 3.23 15.97
C SER A 157 17.21 2.18 15.51
N ARG A 158 16.18 2.59 14.76
CA ARG A 158 15.14 1.68 14.24
C ARG A 158 15.71 0.77 13.16
N VAL A 159 16.57 1.32 12.30
CA VAL A 159 17.29 0.56 11.28
C VAL A 159 18.23 -0.44 11.95
N LYS A 160 19.01 0.00 12.95
CA LYS A 160 19.88 -0.88 13.75
C LYS A 160 19.12 -2.01 14.42
N GLU A 161 17.93 -1.74 14.97
CA GLU A 161 17.08 -2.75 15.58
C GLU A 161 16.65 -3.82 14.56
N VAL A 162 16.25 -3.41 13.36
CA VAL A 162 15.89 -4.34 12.27
C VAL A 162 17.09 -5.19 11.86
N LEU A 163 18.25 -4.58 11.62
CA LEU A 163 19.47 -5.31 11.24
C LEU A 163 19.87 -6.34 12.31
N LYS A 164 19.82 -5.96 13.58
CA LYS A 164 20.10 -6.86 14.71
C LYS A 164 19.09 -8.00 14.80
N ARG A 165 17.79 -7.70 14.68
CA ARG A 165 16.72 -8.71 14.75
C ARG A 165 16.81 -9.74 13.63
N MET A 166 17.27 -9.32 12.46
CA MET A 166 17.43 -10.18 11.29
C MET A 166 18.81 -10.87 11.22
N ASP A 167 19.71 -10.60 12.16
CA ASP A 167 21.11 -11.07 12.15
C ASP A 167 21.91 -10.60 10.92
N TYR A 168 21.67 -9.36 10.49
CA TYR A 168 22.25 -8.75 9.29
C TYR A 168 23.40 -7.78 9.57
N GLU A 169 23.77 -7.55 10.84
CA GLU A 169 24.82 -6.58 11.23
C GLU A 169 26.22 -6.91 10.68
N GLY A 170 26.47 -8.17 10.30
CA GLY A 170 27.74 -8.64 9.74
C GLY A 170 27.80 -8.69 8.21
N LEU A 171 26.72 -8.32 7.51
CA LEU A 171 26.65 -8.38 6.05
C LEU A 171 27.42 -7.23 5.40
N SER A 172 28.13 -7.53 4.31
CA SER A 172 28.86 -6.54 3.50
C SER A 172 28.07 -6.06 2.28
N GLN A 173 26.91 -6.67 2.02
CA GLN A 173 25.99 -6.31 0.96
C GLN A 173 25.33 -4.95 1.24
N VAL A 174 24.82 -4.32 0.18
CA VAL A 174 23.87 -3.22 0.31
C VAL A 174 22.50 -3.82 0.66
N LEU A 175 21.85 -3.27 1.68
CA LEU A 175 20.55 -3.69 2.17
C LEU A 175 19.57 -2.52 2.10
N GLU A 176 18.32 -2.80 1.75
CA GLU A 176 17.21 -1.86 1.84
C GLU A 176 16.37 -2.20 3.07
N VAL A 177 16.18 -1.23 3.95
CA VAL A 177 15.48 -1.40 5.23
C VAL A 177 14.30 -0.45 5.27
N CYS A 178 13.09 -1.00 5.13
CA CYS A 178 11.84 -0.23 5.19
C CYS A 178 11.28 -0.18 6.62
N VAL A 179 11.78 0.75 7.44
CA VAL A 179 11.23 0.97 8.80
C VAL A 179 9.80 1.50 8.77
N ASP A 180 9.47 2.28 7.73
CA ASP A 180 8.13 2.80 7.46
C ASP A 180 7.08 1.70 7.33
N CYS A 181 7.40 0.60 6.63
CA CYS A 181 6.52 -0.56 6.52
C CYS A 181 6.24 -1.18 7.89
N VAL A 182 7.27 -1.34 8.73
CA VAL A 182 7.13 -1.90 10.08
C VAL A 182 6.25 -1.01 10.95
N GLU A 183 6.45 0.31 10.92
CA GLU A 183 5.65 1.27 11.67
C GLU A 183 4.19 1.30 11.19
N PHE A 184 3.98 1.26 9.87
CA PHE A 184 2.65 1.21 9.28
C PHE A 184 1.89 -0.06 9.70
N LEU A 185 2.53 -1.23 9.62
CA LEU A 185 1.92 -2.50 10.05
C LEU A 185 1.64 -2.54 11.54
N LYS A 186 2.50 -1.95 12.39
CA LYS A 186 2.23 -1.79 13.83
C LYS A 186 0.99 -0.93 14.06
N LYS A 187 0.86 0.19 13.34
CA LYS A 187 -0.32 1.06 13.42
C LYS A 187 -1.57 0.30 12.98
N LEU A 188 -1.48 -0.45 11.88
CA LEU A 188 -2.60 -1.25 11.38
C LEU A 188 -3.05 -2.31 12.40
N ALA A 189 -2.12 -3.03 13.02
CA ALA A 189 -2.41 -4.08 14.00
C ALA A 189 -2.86 -3.58 15.39
N SER A 190 -2.70 -2.28 15.66
CA SER A 190 -3.09 -1.67 16.94
C SER A 190 -4.49 -1.03 16.89
N ASN A 191 -5.11 -1.01 15.71
CA ASN A 191 -6.50 -0.57 15.49
C ASN A 191 -7.43 -1.77 15.43
#